data_AF-A0A0F9L072-F1
#
_entry.id   AF-A0A0F9L072-F1
#
_cell.length_a   1.000
_cell.length_b   1.000
_cell.length_c   1.000
_cell.angle_alpha   90.00
_cell.angle_beta   90.00
_cell.angle_gamma   90.00
#
_symmetry.space_group_name_H-M   'P 1'
#
loop_
_entity.id
_entity.type
_entity.pdbx_description
1 polymer ?
#
loop_
_entity_poly.entity_id
_entity_poly.type
_entity_poly.pdbx_seq_one_letter_code
_entity_poly.pdbx_strand_id
1 'polypeptide(L)'
;MAAGARGRRHQPKRVACPPDLKRMARVDGTVTAHRLAAARMIGRPLWPWEVVHHRNHDQDDNSPENLEIFPSNIAHKLAEHGKLLLGCYNILASPEESMEPKINPQLEHLLRPISELKPHPRNPMEHPEHQLARLEGMFRHYGIQLPILVLEDGTIVAGHARVEVCKRLGWEA
;
A
#
# COMPACT_ATOMS: atom_id res chain seq x y z
N MET A 1 27.05 -8.00 -21.19
CA MET A 1 25.94 -8.44 -22.05
C MET A 1 24.65 -8.43 -21.22
N ALA A 2 23.61 -7.78 -21.76
CA ALA A 2 22.23 -7.66 -21.27
C ALA A 2 21.99 -6.91 -19.93
N ALA A 3 21.86 -5.58 -20.02
CA ALA A 3 21.11 -4.79 -19.05
C ALA A 3 19.62 -5.20 -19.13
N GLY A 4 19.06 -5.69 -18.02
CA GLY A 4 17.65 -6.06 -17.92
C GLY A 4 16.76 -4.89 -18.31
N ALA A 5 16.00 -5.06 -19.40
CA ALA A 5 15.01 -4.09 -19.83
C ALA A 5 13.94 -3.98 -18.73
N ARG A 6 13.99 -2.89 -17.94
CA ARG A 6 12.88 -2.50 -17.06
C ARG A 6 11.63 -2.41 -17.94
N GLY A 7 10.74 -3.40 -17.82
CA GLY A 7 9.53 -3.49 -18.63
C GLY A 7 8.79 -2.16 -18.62
N ARG A 8 8.37 -1.68 -19.81
CA ARG A 8 7.58 -0.45 -19.91
C ARG A 8 6.35 -0.61 -19.03
N ARG A 9 6.21 0.21 -17.98
CA ARG A 9 4.99 0.26 -17.19
C ARG A 9 3.84 0.57 -18.15
N HIS A 10 2.82 -0.30 -18.19
CA HIS A 10 1.61 -0.07 -18.98
C HIS A 10 1.03 1.29 -18.57
N GLN A 11 0.84 2.17 -19.56
CA GLN A 11 0.25 3.49 -19.31
C GLN A 11 -1.25 3.40 -19.56
N PRO A 12 -2.10 3.65 -18.55
CA PRO A 12 -3.54 3.56 -18.73
C PRO A 12 -4.01 4.58 -19.77
N LYS A 13 -4.92 4.14 -20.65
CA LYS A 13 -5.54 4.98 -21.70
C LYS A 13 -6.15 6.23 -21.07
N ARG A 14 -5.89 7.39 -21.68
CA ARG A 14 -6.44 8.70 -21.28
C ARG A 14 -7.43 9.19 -22.32
N VAL A 15 -8.45 9.91 -21.86
CA VAL A 15 -9.51 10.50 -22.67
C VAL A 15 -9.82 11.91 -22.18
N ALA A 16 -10.49 12.72 -23.00
CA ALA A 16 -10.95 14.05 -22.59
C ALA A 16 -11.90 13.94 -21.39
N CYS A 17 -11.69 14.78 -20.38
CA CYS A 17 -12.55 14.79 -19.20
C CYS A 17 -13.83 15.58 -19.48
N PRO A 18 -15.02 15.01 -19.28
CA PRO A 18 -16.28 15.73 -19.42
C PRO A 18 -16.40 16.93 -18.47
N PRO A 19 -17.12 18.01 -18.85
CA PRO A 19 -17.24 19.21 -18.02
C PRO A 19 -17.85 18.97 -16.62
N ASP A 20 -18.82 18.07 -16.52
CA ASP A 20 -19.48 17.64 -15.28
C ASP A 20 -18.53 16.88 -14.33
N LEU A 21 -17.46 16.28 -14.86
CA LEU A 21 -16.45 15.55 -14.09
C LEU A 21 -15.10 16.28 -14.02
N LYS A 22 -15.06 17.57 -14.36
CA LYS A 22 -13.83 18.39 -14.46
C LYS A 22 -12.92 18.32 -13.23
N ARG A 23 -13.46 18.03 -12.04
CA ARG A 23 -12.68 17.84 -10.80
C ARG A 23 -11.68 16.67 -10.87
N MET A 24 -11.89 15.72 -11.78
CA MET A 24 -11.00 14.59 -12.02
C MET A 24 -9.98 14.85 -13.13
N ALA A 25 -10.12 15.97 -13.85
CA ALA A 25 -9.25 16.30 -14.96
C ALA A 25 -7.84 16.64 -14.47
N ARG A 26 -6.85 16.23 -15.25
CA ARG A 26 -5.48 16.71 -15.11
C ARG A 26 -5.37 18.14 -15.66
N VAL A 27 -4.17 18.72 -15.50
CA VAL A 27 -3.83 20.05 -16.02
C VAL A 27 -4.07 20.15 -17.54
N ASP A 28 -3.87 19.06 -18.28
CA ASP A 28 -4.09 18.95 -19.72
C ASP A 28 -5.57 18.69 -20.11
N GLY A 29 -6.50 18.67 -19.15
CA GLY A 29 -7.92 18.42 -19.39
C GLY A 29 -8.29 16.93 -19.57
N THR A 30 -7.34 16.00 -19.40
CA THR A 30 -7.59 14.56 -19.59
C THR A 30 -7.85 13.81 -18.27
N VAL A 31 -8.46 12.63 -18.36
CA VAL A 31 -8.68 11.69 -17.26
C VAL A 31 -8.38 10.26 -17.72
N THR A 32 -7.99 9.36 -16.80
CA THR A 32 -7.80 7.94 -17.15
C THR A 32 -9.14 7.26 -17.43
N ALA A 33 -9.17 6.37 -18.43
CA ALA A 33 -10.40 5.74 -18.92
C ALA A 33 -11.16 4.97 -17.83
N HIS A 34 -10.47 4.14 -17.03
CA HIS A 34 -11.10 3.42 -15.90
C HIS A 34 -11.72 4.38 -14.87
N ARG A 35 -11.08 5.53 -14.59
CA ARG A 35 -11.62 6.50 -13.60
C ARG A 35 -12.87 7.15 -14.15
N LEU A 36 -12.88 7.49 -15.43
CA LEU A 36 -14.07 8.02 -16.09
C LEU A 36 -15.22 7.00 -16.10
N ALA A 37 -14.94 5.74 -16.43
CA ALA A 37 -15.94 4.67 -16.42
C ALA A 37 -16.52 4.46 -15.01
N ALA A 38 -15.66 4.39 -13.99
CA ALA A 38 -16.06 4.29 -12.59
C ALA A 38 -16.89 5.49 -12.11
N ALA A 39 -16.51 6.73 -12.47
CA ALA A 39 -17.27 7.93 -12.13
C ALA A 39 -18.67 7.95 -12.76
N ARG A 40 -18.78 7.50 -14.01
CA ARG A 40 -20.07 7.35 -14.70
C ARG A 40 -20.95 6.30 -14.03
N MET A 41 -20.37 5.18 -13.61
CA MET A 41 -21.08 4.12 -12.89
C MET A 41 -21.72 4.63 -11.59
N ILE A 42 -21.02 5.47 -10.82
CA ILE A 42 -21.52 6.01 -9.55
C ILE A 42 -22.26 7.35 -9.68
N GLY A 43 -22.32 7.93 -10.89
CA GLY A 43 -22.98 9.21 -11.15
C GLY A 43 -22.32 10.43 -10.49
N ARG A 44 -21.03 10.36 -10.10
CA ARG A 44 -20.30 11.48 -9.49
C ARG A 44 -18.80 11.44 -9.77
N PRO A 45 -18.07 12.57 -9.63
CA PRO A 45 -16.62 12.56 -9.64
C PRO A 45 -16.04 11.67 -8.53
N LEU A 46 -14.93 11.01 -8.85
CA LEU A 46 -14.11 10.31 -7.86
C LEU A 46 -13.23 11.29 -7.10
N TRP A 47 -13.07 11.07 -5.80
CA TRP A 47 -12.11 11.77 -4.97
C TRP A 47 -10.67 11.36 -5.31
N PRO A 48 -9.68 12.22 -5.01
CA PRO A 48 -8.27 11.91 -5.29
C PRO A 48 -7.74 10.65 -4.58
N TRP A 49 -8.32 10.28 -3.44
CA TRP A 49 -7.93 9.11 -2.65
C TRP A 49 -8.72 7.84 -2.97
N GLU A 50 -9.82 7.94 -3.73
CA GLU A 50 -10.56 6.77 -4.20
C GLU A 50 -9.77 6.02 -5.27
N VAL A 51 -9.72 4.70 -5.12
CA VAL A 51 -8.95 3.79 -5.97
C VAL A 51 -9.90 2.99 -6.83
N VAL A 52 -9.58 2.86 -8.13
CA VAL A 52 -10.33 2.02 -9.06
C VAL A 52 -9.49 0.79 -9.35
N HIS A 53 -10.07 -0.39 -9.17
CA HIS A 53 -9.45 -1.69 -9.34
C HIS A 53 -10.17 -2.48 -10.44
N HIS A 54 -9.41 -3.18 -11.27
CA HIS A 54 -9.91 -4.10 -12.28
C HIS A 54 -9.98 -5.51 -11.70
N ARG A 55 -11.18 -6.08 -11.57
CA ARG A 55 -11.39 -7.43 -10.99
C ARG A 55 -10.63 -8.52 -11.74
N ASN A 56 -10.52 -8.40 -13.07
CA ASN A 56 -9.78 -9.34 -13.91
C ASN A 56 -8.29 -8.99 -14.10
N HIS A 57 -7.80 -7.94 -13.45
CA HIS A 57 -6.44 -7.39 -13.60
C HIS A 57 -6.05 -6.96 -15.04
N ASP A 58 -7.00 -6.86 -15.97
CA ASP A 58 -6.81 -6.31 -17.30
C ASP A 58 -7.10 -4.80 -17.29
N GLN A 59 -6.08 -3.98 -17.57
CA GLN A 59 -6.18 -2.52 -17.52
C GLN A 59 -6.93 -1.92 -18.72
N ASP A 60 -7.12 -2.70 -19.79
CA ASP A 60 -7.82 -2.27 -21.00
C ASP A 60 -9.34 -2.53 -20.91
N ASP A 61 -9.77 -3.47 -20.06
CA ASP A 61 -11.19 -3.77 -19.80
C ASP A 61 -11.80 -2.79 -18.78
N ASN A 62 -12.35 -1.69 -19.29
CA ASN A 62 -12.97 -0.64 -18.49
C ASN A 62 -14.49 -0.80 -18.32
N SER A 63 -15.01 -2.03 -18.49
CA SER A 63 -16.43 -2.33 -18.29
C SER A 63 -16.86 -2.10 -16.83
N PRO A 64 -18.03 -1.49 -16.55
CA PRO A 64 -18.48 -1.21 -15.19
C PRO A 64 -18.45 -2.42 -14.25
N GLU A 65 -18.82 -3.60 -14.76
CA GLU A 65 -18.80 -4.87 -14.05
C GLU A 65 -17.39 -5.33 -13.63
N ASN A 66 -16.36 -4.93 -14.38
CA ASN A 66 -14.96 -5.23 -14.08
C ASN A 66 -14.32 -4.19 -13.15
N LEU A 67 -14.96 -3.06 -12.89
CA LEU A 67 -14.40 -1.99 -12.07
C LEU A 67 -14.96 -2.00 -10.66
N GLU A 68 -14.06 -1.94 -9.68
CA GLU A 68 -14.40 -1.80 -8.27
C GLU A 68 -13.77 -0.53 -7.69
N ILE A 69 -14.52 0.20 -6.88
CA ILE A 69 -14.08 1.46 -6.28
C ILE A 69 -13.85 1.24 -4.81
N PHE A 70 -12.65 1.57 -4.35
CA PHE A 70 -12.26 1.50 -2.95
C PHE A 70 -12.06 2.90 -2.37
N PRO A 71 -12.42 3.12 -1.09
CA PRO A 71 -12.26 4.42 -0.43
C PRO A 71 -10.80 4.80 -0.18
N SER A 72 -9.87 3.83 -0.25
CA SER A 72 -8.43 4.07 -0.12
C SER A 72 -7.63 2.92 -0.72
N ASN A 73 -6.33 3.15 -0.95
CA ASN A 73 -5.39 2.08 -1.31
C ASN A 73 -5.34 0.98 -0.25
N ILE A 74 -5.55 1.32 1.03
CA ILE A 74 -5.60 0.32 2.11
C ILE A 74 -6.83 -0.56 1.91
N ALA A 75 -8.02 0.01 1.72
CA ALA A 75 -9.24 -0.75 1.50
C ALA A 75 -9.16 -1.66 0.26
N HIS A 76 -8.57 -1.16 -0.83
CA HIS A 76 -8.26 -1.95 -2.02
C HIS A 76 -7.38 -3.15 -1.70
N LYS A 77 -6.27 -2.94 -0.98
CA LYS A 77 -5.36 -4.02 -0.57
C LYS A 77 -6.03 -5.02 0.36
N LEU A 78 -6.95 -4.57 1.21
CA LEU A 78 -7.71 -5.44 2.10
C LEU A 78 -8.72 -6.31 1.38
N ALA A 79 -9.39 -5.77 0.37
CA ALA A 79 -10.33 -6.54 -0.44
C ALA A 79 -9.63 -7.51 -1.39
N GLU A 80 -8.50 -7.12 -2.01
CA GLU A 80 -7.71 -8.02 -2.86
C GLU A 80 -7.12 -9.21 -2.09
N HIS A 81 -6.70 -8.99 -0.84
CA HIS A 81 -5.85 -9.93 -0.13
C HIS A 81 -6.49 -10.55 1.11
N GLY A 82 -7.52 -9.94 1.70
CA GLY A 82 -8.19 -10.48 2.89
C GLY A 82 -7.46 -10.19 4.20
N LYS A 83 -8.20 -9.56 5.12
CA LYS A 83 -7.88 -9.16 6.52
C LYS A 83 -6.66 -8.23 6.72
N LEU A 84 -6.94 -7.09 7.38
CA LEU A 84 -5.94 -6.17 7.93
C LEU A 84 -5.51 -6.75 9.26
N LEU A 85 -4.29 -7.24 9.36
CA LEU A 85 -3.66 -7.44 10.67
C LEU A 85 -2.73 -6.26 10.90
N LEU A 86 -3.11 -5.41 11.85
CA LEU A 86 -2.49 -4.12 12.13
C LEU A 86 -1.46 -4.29 13.25
N GLY A 87 -0.20 -4.50 12.91
CA GLY A 87 0.91 -4.48 13.88
C GLY A 87 1.78 -3.26 13.71
N CYS A 88 1.81 -2.41 14.76
CA CYS A 88 2.77 -1.34 15.05
C CYS A 88 2.47 0.06 14.45
N TYR A 89 1.88 0.92 15.30
CA TYR A 89 1.99 2.38 15.26
C TYR A 89 2.23 2.85 16.70
N ASN A 90 3.14 3.79 16.94
CA ASN A 90 3.00 4.68 18.10
C ASN A 90 3.22 6.16 17.75
N ILE A 91 2.35 7.01 18.28
CA ILE A 91 2.38 8.45 18.14
C ILE A 91 3.28 9.01 19.26
N LEU A 92 4.30 9.77 18.86
CA LEU A 92 5.04 10.78 19.61
C LEU A 92 5.55 10.38 21.02
N ALA A 93 6.87 10.19 21.15
CA ALA A 93 7.59 10.57 22.37
C ALA A 93 8.93 11.19 21.97
N SER A 94 9.35 12.21 22.72
CA SER A 94 10.61 12.94 22.56
C SER A 94 11.83 12.00 22.60
N PRO A 95 12.97 12.39 22.00
CA PRO A 95 14.20 11.58 21.92
C PRO A 95 14.76 11.07 23.26
N GLU A 96 14.22 11.53 24.39
CA GLU A 96 14.78 11.36 25.72
C GLU A 96 14.16 10.20 26.51
N GLU A 97 13.07 9.57 26.04
CA GLU A 97 12.38 8.50 26.77
C GLU A 97 12.39 7.14 26.06
N SER A 98 13.29 6.27 26.52
CA SER A 98 13.33 4.79 26.37
C SER A 98 13.54 4.20 24.96
N MET A 99 14.54 3.32 24.84
CA MET A 99 14.79 2.43 23.69
C MET A 99 13.79 1.26 23.57
N GLU A 100 12.76 1.22 24.41
CA GLU A 100 11.76 0.16 24.38
C GLU A 100 10.69 0.50 23.33
N PRO A 101 10.35 -0.42 22.41
CA PRO A 101 9.26 -0.22 21.48
C PRO A 101 7.94 -0.12 22.27
N LYS A 102 7.46 1.12 22.50
CA LYS A 102 6.15 1.36 23.11
C LYS A 102 5.06 1.07 22.09
N ILE A 103 4.31 -0.01 22.29
CA ILE A 103 3.19 -0.42 21.44
C ILE A 103 1.94 0.33 21.91
N ASN A 104 1.12 0.80 20.97
CA ASN A 104 -0.20 1.32 21.30
C ASN A 104 -1.02 0.20 22.00
N PRO A 105 -1.45 0.35 23.27
CA PRO A 105 -2.14 -0.70 24.02
C PRO A 105 -3.41 -1.20 23.33
N GLN A 106 -4.12 -0.33 22.61
CA GLN A 106 -5.31 -0.72 21.85
C GLN A 106 -4.99 -1.66 20.67
N LEU A 107 -3.73 -1.77 20.25
CA LEU A 107 -3.26 -2.62 19.15
C LEU A 107 -2.50 -3.85 19.65
N GLU A 108 -2.27 -4.00 20.94
CA GLU A 108 -1.49 -5.10 21.52
C GLU A 108 -2.06 -6.48 21.14
N HIS A 109 -3.40 -6.60 21.12
CA HIS A 109 -4.10 -7.82 20.70
C HIS A 109 -3.90 -8.20 19.22
N LEU A 110 -3.30 -7.33 18.41
CA LEU A 110 -3.00 -7.57 16.99
C LEU A 110 -1.52 -7.89 16.75
N LEU A 111 -0.68 -7.85 17.78
CA LEU A 111 0.73 -8.20 17.68
C LEU A 111 0.89 -9.67 17.30
N ARG A 112 1.82 -9.92 16.40
CA ARG A 112 2.18 -11.27 15.97
C ARG A 112 3.70 -11.40 15.95
N PRO A 113 4.25 -12.54 16.38
CA PRO A 113 5.66 -12.81 16.27
C PRO A 113 6.16 -12.63 14.83
N ILE A 114 7.30 -11.98 14.65
CA ILE A 114 7.95 -11.82 13.34
C ILE A 114 8.29 -13.19 12.73
N SER A 115 8.49 -14.22 13.55
CA SER A 115 8.69 -15.61 13.14
C SER A 115 7.48 -16.22 12.41
N GLU A 116 6.27 -15.72 12.65
CA GLU A 116 5.06 -16.14 11.94
C GLU A 116 4.91 -15.46 10.57
N LEU A 117 5.74 -14.45 10.28
CA LEU A 117 5.64 -13.67 9.05
C LEU A 117 6.48 -14.27 7.93
N LYS A 118 5.82 -14.56 6.80
CA LYS A 118 6.48 -15.08 5.59
C LYS A 118 6.34 -14.12 4.41
N PRO A 119 7.37 -13.97 3.56
CA PRO A 119 7.28 -13.11 2.40
C PRO A 119 6.23 -13.62 1.40
N HIS A 120 5.60 -12.70 0.65
CA HIS A 120 4.65 -13.08 -0.40
C HIS A 120 5.39 -13.79 -1.55
N PRO A 121 4.85 -14.88 -2.13
CA PRO A 121 5.52 -15.66 -3.18
C PRO A 121 5.88 -14.85 -4.44
N ARG A 122 5.10 -13.79 -4.72
CA ARG A 122 5.35 -12.85 -5.84
C ARG A 122 6.06 -11.57 -5.40
N ASN A 123 6.65 -11.53 -4.21
CA ASN A 123 7.37 -10.35 -3.75
C ASN A 123 8.67 -10.19 -4.59
N PRO A 124 8.84 -9.10 -5.34
CA PRO A 124 10.02 -8.92 -6.19
C PRO A 124 11.34 -8.68 -5.42
N MET A 125 11.31 -8.67 -4.08
CA MET A 125 12.45 -8.69 -3.13
C MET A 125 13.78 -8.13 -3.67
N GLU A 126 13.83 -6.81 -3.84
CA GLU A 126 15.08 -6.06 -3.77
C GLU A 126 14.80 -4.73 -3.06
N HIS A 127 15.28 -4.61 -1.82
CA HIS A 127 15.30 -3.34 -1.09
C HIS A 127 16.76 -2.88 -0.99
N PRO A 128 17.12 -1.75 -1.61
CA PRO A 128 18.47 -1.22 -1.51
C PRO A 128 18.88 -0.96 -0.06
N GLU A 129 20.14 -1.24 0.28
CA GLU A 129 20.65 -1.10 1.66
C GLU A 129 20.43 0.30 2.25
N HIS A 130 20.58 1.34 1.43
CA HIS A 130 20.32 2.72 1.88
C HIS A 130 18.86 2.97 2.29
N GLN A 131 17.90 2.27 1.69
CA GLN A 131 16.49 2.36 2.06
C GLN A 131 16.26 1.68 3.41
N LEU A 132 16.89 0.53 3.65
CA LEU A 132 16.82 -0.20 4.91
C LEU A 132 17.49 0.58 6.04
N ALA A 133 18.68 1.12 5.81
CA ALA A 133 19.38 1.96 6.79
C ALA A 133 18.58 3.22 7.17
N ARG A 134 17.92 3.86 6.20
CA ARG A 134 17.03 5.00 6.47
C ARG A 134 15.83 4.59 7.33
N LEU A 135 15.21 3.46 7.03
CA LEU A 135 14.11 2.92 7.84
C LEU A 135 14.57 2.54 9.24
N GLU A 136 15.75 1.94 9.38
CA GLU A 136 16.35 1.58 10.68
C GLU A 136 16.55 2.81 11.56
N GLY A 137 17.09 3.90 11.01
CA GLY A 137 17.22 5.18 11.72
C GLY A 137 15.89 5.75 12.16
N MET A 138 14.85 5.68 11.30
CA MET A 138 13.50 6.08 11.68
C MET A 138 12.91 5.17 12.76
N PHE A 139 13.13 3.86 12.71
CA PHE A 139 12.57 2.90 13.64
C PHE A 139 13.18 3.05 15.03
N ARG A 140 14.48 3.32 15.12
CA ARG A 140 15.14 3.61 16.40
C ARG A 140 14.57 4.86 17.08
N HIS A 141 14.16 5.86 16.31
CA HIS A 141 13.72 7.14 16.87
C HIS A 141 12.19 7.25 17.04
N TYR A 142 11.43 6.67 16.12
CA TYR A 142 9.98 6.81 16.06
C TYR A 142 9.24 5.47 16.14
N GLY A 143 9.93 4.35 16.17
CA GLY A 143 9.30 3.06 15.99
C GLY A 143 8.69 2.88 14.59
N ILE A 144 7.85 1.87 14.44
CA ILE A 144 7.10 1.66 13.20
C ILE A 144 5.89 2.60 13.20
N GLN A 145 5.84 3.47 12.20
CA GLN A 145 4.75 4.44 12.00
C GLN A 145 3.71 3.95 10.99
N LEU A 146 3.88 2.79 10.37
CA LEU A 146 2.90 2.28 9.42
C LEU A 146 2.78 0.78 9.65
N PRO A 147 1.57 0.23 9.76
CA PRO A 147 1.38 -1.18 10.06
C PRO A 147 1.78 -2.06 8.89
N ILE A 148 2.27 -3.26 9.21
CA ILE A 148 2.57 -4.31 8.23
C ILE A 148 1.26 -5.02 7.88
N LEU A 149 0.93 -5.09 6.60
CA LEU A 149 -0.25 -5.80 6.14
C LEU A 149 0.10 -7.26 5.88
N VAL A 150 -0.58 -8.18 6.56
CA VAL A 150 -0.37 -9.62 6.43
C VAL A 150 -1.70 -10.36 6.26
N LEU A 151 -1.67 -11.46 5.52
CA LEU A 151 -2.76 -12.44 5.49
C LEU A 151 -2.88 -13.16 6.83
N GLU A 152 -4.02 -13.82 7.03
CA GLU A 152 -4.28 -14.64 8.22
C GLU A 152 -3.17 -15.69 8.47
N ASP A 153 -2.63 -16.28 7.40
CA ASP A 153 -1.59 -17.31 7.42
C ASP A 153 -0.14 -16.78 7.60
N GLY A 154 0.02 -15.48 7.86
CA GLY A 154 1.33 -14.86 8.06
C GLY A 154 1.97 -14.30 6.79
N THR A 155 1.34 -14.44 5.62
CA THR A 155 1.92 -13.92 4.37
C THR A 155 1.90 -12.40 4.35
N ILE A 156 3.08 -11.77 4.28
CA ILE A 156 3.21 -10.32 4.21
C ILE A 156 2.75 -9.82 2.84
N VAL A 157 1.68 -9.04 2.81
CA VAL A 157 1.16 -8.38 1.60
C VAL A 157 1.89 -7.06 1.36
N ALA A 158 2.10 -6.27 2.41
CA ALA A 158 2.81 -4.99 2.31
C ALA A 158 3.64 -4.69 3.57
N GLY A 159 4.89 -4.30 3.37
CA GLY A 159 5.80 -3.93 4.46
C GLY A 159 6.99 -4.85 4.65
N HIS A 160 7.41 -5.60 3.63
CA HIS A 160 8.58 -6.48 3.71
C HIS A 160 9.84 -5.76 4.19
N ALA A 161 10.13 -4.55 3.68
CA ALA A 161 11.24 -3.73 4.17
C ALA A 161 11.16 -3.41 5.67
N ARG A 162 9.95 -3.24 6.22
CA ARG A 162 9.76 -2.97 7.65
C ARG A 162 10.06 -4.22 8.47
N VAL A 163 9.52 -5.37 8.07
CA VAL A 163 9.81 -6.67 8.70
C VAL A 163 11.31 -6.98 8.67
N GLU A 164 11.98 -6.70 7.57
CA GLU A 164 13.44 -6.86 7.44
C GLU A 164 14.20 -6.00 8.44
N VAL A 165 13.83 -4.72 8.57
CA VAL A 165 14.46 -3.82 9.54
C VAL A 165 14.16 -4.26 10.98
N CYS A 166 12.95 -4.73 11.29
CA CYS A 166 12.64 -5.29 12.60
C CYS A 166 13.55 -6.47 12.95
N LYS A 167 13.79 -7.39 11.99
CA LYS A 167 14.73 -8.50 12.17
C LYS A 167 16.15 -8.01 12.43
N ARG A 168 16.63 -7.01 11.69
CA ARG A 168 17.96 -6.40 11.88
C ARG A 168 18.12 -5.74 13.25
N LEU A 169 17.05 -5.14 13.75
CA LEU A 169 17.00 -4.51 15.08
C LEU A 169 16.78 -5.53 16.22
N GLY A 170 16.61 -6.81 15.92
CA GLY A 170 16.39 -7.85 16.93
C GLY A 170 15.01 -7.78 17.59
N TRP A 171 14.01 -7.22 16.91
CA TRP A 171 12.64 -7.18 17.41
C TRP A 171 11.96 -8.54 17.17
N GLU A 172 11.10 -8.94 18.09
CA GLU A 172 10.46 -10.26 18.07
C GLU A 172 8.97 -10.22 17.69
N ALA A 173 8.27 -9.11 17.97
CA ALA A 173 6.84 -8.89 17.67
C ALA A 173 6.54 -7.41 17.40
#